data_AF-A0A7V9BEH4-F1
#
_entry.id   AF-A0A7V9BEH4-F1
#
_cell.length_a   1.000
_cell.length_b   1.000
_cell.length_c   1.000
_cell.angle_alpha   90.00
_cell.angle_beta   90.00
_cell.angle_gamma   90.00
#
_symmetry.space_group_name_H-M   'P 1'
#
loop_
_entity.id
_entity.type
_entity.pdbx_description
1 polymer ?
#
loop_
_entity_poly.entity_id
_entity_poly.type
_entity_poly.pdbx_seq_one_letter_code
_entity_poly.pdbx_strand_id
1 'polypeptide(L)'
;TRWSEGYEHWAGSSGPEDPCPGGGERRVEAVRRYVRGFRVLLERPEGRIALVAHGAQVRSLLLAVSGSPPVRILEHVPLAEPFRVDRAEFERALLVLGAWVESPSF
;
A
#
# COMPACT_ATOMS: atom_id res chain seq x y z
N THR A 1 -8.75 19.08 10.14
CA THR A 1 -7.71 19.83 10.90
C THR A 1 -6.86 20.59 9.90
N ARG A 2 -6.09 21.62 10.28
CA ARG A 2 -5.18 22.34 9.35
C ARG A 2 -4.23 21.42 8.54
N TRP A 3 -4.04 20.18 9.01
CA TRP A 3 -3.20 19.15 8.41
C TRP A 3 -3.81 18.42 7.20
N SER A 4 -5.12 18.48 6.98
CA SER A 4 -5.81 17.76 5.89
C SER A 4 -6.37 18.68 4.80
N GLU A 5 -6.24 20.00 4.98
CA GLU A 5 -6.74 20.99 4.04
C GLU A 5 -6.02 20.85 2.69
N GLY A 6 -6.79 20.69 1.61
CA GLY A 6 -6.25 20.46 0.26
C GLY A 6 -5.70 19.04 0.01
N TYR A 7 -5.60 18.18 1.02
CA TYR A 7 -5.06 16.83 0.85
C TYR A 7 -5.93 15.95 -0.06
N GLU A 8 -7.26 16.05 0.07
CA GLU A 8 -8.19 15.30 -0.79
C GLU A 8 -8.06 15.70 -2.27
N HIS A 9 -7.94 17.01 -2.53
CA HIS A 9 -7.72 17.52 -3.88
C HIS A 9 -6.38 17.04 -4.43
N TRP A 10 -5.30 17.19 -3.66
CA TRP A 10 -3.99 16.66 -4.05
C TRP A 10 -4.08 15.15 -4.31
N ALA A 11 -4.71 14.38 -3.43
CA ALA A 11 -4.84 12.94 -3.58
C ALA A 11 -5.56 12.55 -4.88
N GLY A 12 -6.55 13.34 -5.30
CA GLY A 12 -7.31 13.13 -6.54
C GLY A 12 -6.63 13.61 -7.82
N SER A 13 -5.59 14.46 -7.75
CA SER A 13 -4.94 15.03 -8.94
C SER A 13 -3.45 14.67 -9.07
N SER A 14 -2.79 14.28 -7.99
CA SER A 14 -1.37 13.95 -7.96
C SER A 14 -1.04 12.57 -8.50
N GLY A 15 0.10 12.48 -9.18
CA GLY A 15 0.75 11.24 -9.56
C GLY A 15 1.42 10.53 -8.37
N PRO A 16 1.84 9.27 -8.55
CA PRO A 16 2.49 8.50 -7.49
C PRO A 16 3.83 9.06 -7.00
N GLU A 17 4.54 9.78 -7.87
CA GLU A 17 5.86 10.35 -7.62
C GLU A 17 5.80 11.82 -7.19
N ASP A 18 4.63 12.44 -7.22
CA ASP A 18 4.48 13.84 -6.83
C ASP A 18 4.69 14.00 -5.32
N PRO A 19 5.30 15.11 -4.88
CA PRO A 19 5.54 15.38 -3.47
C PRO A 19 4.21 15.49 -2.71
N CYS A 20 4.17 14.87 -1.53
CA CYS A 20 3.04 14.98 -0.61
C CYS A 20 3.04 16.36 0.07
N PRO A 21 1.87 17.03 0.20
CA PRO A 21 1.76 18.30 0.92
C PRO A 21 2.32 18.20 2.35
N GLY A 22 2.97 19.26 2.81
CA GLY A 22 3.58 19.29 4.14
C GLY A 22 4.89 18.51 4.27
N GLY A 23 5.50 18.09 3.15
CA GLY A 23 6.79 17.38 3.14
C GLY A 23 6.69 15.90 3.51
N GLY A 24 5.51 15.31 3.35
CA GLY A 24 5.29 13.88 3.56
C GLY A 24 5.96 13.00 2.50
N GLU A 25 5.97 11.70 2.77
CA GLU A 25 6.47 10.67 1.85
C GLU A 25 5.60 10.62 0.57
N ARG A 26 6.25 10.42 -0.59
CA ARG A 26 5.53 10.21 -1.86
C ARG A 26 4.81 8.86 -1.82
N ARG A 27 3.76 8.68 -2.62
CA ARG A 27 3.01 7.41 -2.65
C ARG A 27 3.89 6.22 -3.04
N VAL A 28 4.74 6.40 -4.07
CA VAL A 28 5.67 5.35 -4.51
C VAL A 28 6.68 4.98 -3.42
N GLU A 29 7.17 5.95 -2.65
CA GLU A 29 8.13 5.72 -1.57
C GLU A 29 7.50 4.92 -0.44
N ALA A 30 6.26 5.25 -0.07
CA ALA A 30 5.49 4.52 0.92
C ALA A 30 5.30 3.05 0.50
N VAL A 31 4.81 2.80 -0.72
CA VAL A 31 4.63 1.42 -1.21
C VAL A 31 5.96 0.67 -1.27
N ARG A 32 7.04 1.31 -1.76
CA ARG A 32 8.38 0.72 -1.78
C ARG A 32 8.86 0.32 -0.38
N ARG A 33 8.63 1.16 0.63
CA ARG A 33 8.97 0.87 2.03
C ARG A 33 8.17 -0.31 2.57
N TYR A 34 6.88 -0.40 2.26
CA TYR A 34 6.04 -1.53 2.66
C TYR A 34 6.42 -2.83 1.95
N VAL A 35 6.72 -2.81 0.65
CA VAL A 35 7.21 -3.99 -0.07
C VAL A 35 8.48 -4.56 0.58
N ARG A 36 9.42 -3.70 0.99
CA ARG A 36 10.60 -4.16 1.75
C ARG A 36 10.22 -4.82 3.07
N GLY A 37 9.35 -4.19 3.86
CA GLY A 37 8.88 -4.77 5.13
C GLY A 37 8.14 -6.11 4.94
N PHE A 38 7.33 -6.21 3.89
CA PHE A 38 6.60 -7.42 3.55
C PHE A 38 7.51 -8.59 3.15
N ARG A 39 8.62 -8.32 2.45
CA ARG A 39 9.65 -9.34 2.18
C ARG A 39 10.28 -9.87 3.47
N VAL A 40 10.59 -8.99 4.42
CA VAL A 40 11.09 -9.40 5.74
C VAL A 40 10.08 -10.30 6.46
N LEU A 41 8.77 -10.01 6.36
CA LEU A 41 7.73 -10.86 6.95
C LEU A 41 7.64 -12.24 6.27
N LEU A 42 7.87 -12.34 4.96
CA LEU A 42 7.86 -13.64 4.28
C LEU A 42 9.03 -14.54 4.68
N GLU A 43 10.17 -13.95 5.05
CA GLU A 43 11.38 -14.67 5.50
C GLU A 43 11.27 -15.19 6.93
N ARG A 44 10.25 -14.76 7.68
CA ARG A 44 10.00 -15.20 9.05
C ARG A 44 9.60 -16.69 9.12
N PRO A 45 10.11 -17.45 10.10
CA PRO A 45 9.78 -18.88 10.25
C PRO A 45 8.36 -19.13 10.78
N GLU A 46 7.67 -18.11 11.31
CA GLU A 46 6.32 -18.25 11.85
C GLU A 46 5.31 -18.70 10.76
N GLY A 47 4.56 -19.77 11.04
CA GLY A 47 3.53 -20.28 10.12
C GLY A 47 2.30 -19.37 9.99
N ARG A 48 2.14 -18.37 10.86
CA ARG A 48 1.08 -17.35 10.80
C ARG A 48 1.58 -16.06 11.42
N ILE A 49 1.40 -14.95 10.70
CA ILE A 49 1.83 -13.61 11.12
C ILE A 49 0.60 -12.69 11.15
N ALA A 50 0.45 -11.94 12.25
CA ALA A 50 -0.50 -10.85 12.33
C ALA A 50 0.19 -9.54 11.96
N LEU A 51 -0.14 -8.99 10.79
CA LEU A 51 0.33 -7.68 10.32
C LEU A 51 -0.71 -6.60 10.66
N VAL A 52 -0.33 -5.62 11.46
CA VAL A 52 -1.15 -4.43 11.74
C VAL A 52 -0.59 -3.24 10.96
N ALA A 53 -1.44 -2.60 10.15
CA ALA A 53 -1.05 -1.49 9.29
C ALA A 53 -2.21 -0.50 9.08
N HIS A 54 -1.92 0.63 8.44
CA HIS A 54 -2.92 1.65 8.13
C HIS A 54 -3.70 1.33 6.85
N GLY A 55 -4.93 1.84 6.77
CA GLY A 55 -5.90 1.48 5.74
C GLY A 55 -5.41 1.61 4.30
N ALA A 56 -4.64 2.64 3.96
CA ALA A 56 -4.07 2.82 2.61
C ALA A 56 -3.13 1.66 2.19
N GLN A 57 -2.36 1.15 3.15
CA GLN A 57 -1.37 0.09 2.90
C GLN A 57 -2.05 -1.27 2.86
N VAL A 58 -3.05 -1.48 3.73
CA VAL A 58 -3.93 -2.66 3.68
C VAL A 58 -4.67 -2.69 2.34
N ARG A 59 -5.30 -1.59 1.92
CA ARG A 59 -6.02 -1.53 0.63
C ARG A 59 -5.09 -1.78 -0.56
N SER A 60 -3.89 -1.20 -0.56
CA SER A 60 -2.91 -1.42 -1.63
C SER A 60 -2.52 -2.90 -1.75
N LEU A 61 -2.29 -3.57 -0.62
CA LEU A 61 -2.02 -5.01 -0.59
C LEU A 61 -3.23 -5.81 -1.08
N LEU A 62 -4.45 -5.50 -0.62
CA LEU A 62 -5.66 -6.22 -1.03
C LEU A 62 -5.95 -6.08 -2.53
N LEU A 63 -5.70 -4.91 -3.13
CA LEU A 63 -5.78 -4.74 -4.58
C LEU A 63 -4.77 -5.67 -5.28
N ALA A 64 -3.53 -5.69 -4.78
CA ALA A 64 -2.47 -6.51 -5.35
C ALA A 64 -2.71 -8.02 -5.20
N VAL A 65 -3.35 -8.45 -4.11
CA VAL A 65 -3.83 -9.83 -3.93
C VAL A 65 -4.84 -10.19 -5.01
N SER A 66 -5.71 -9.26 -5.40
CA SER A 66 -6.64 -9.39 -6.53
C SER A 66 -5.98 -9.18 -7.91
N GLY A 67 -4.65 -9.04 -7.99
CA GLY A 67 -3.90 -8.83 -9.23
C GLY A 67 -3.87 -7.39 -9.74
N SER A 68 -4.45 -6.43 -9.00
CA SER A 68 -4.52 -5.03 -9.40
C SER A 68 -3.46 -4.18 -8.68
N PRO A 69 -2.77 -3.26 -9.38
CA PRO A 69 -1.88 -2.34 -8.71
C PRO A 69 -2.65 -1.31 -7.84
N PRO A 70 -1.94 -0.53 -7.00
CA PRO A 70 -2.54 0.60 -6.30
C PRO A 70 -3.20 1.59 -7.26
N VAL A 71 -4.37 2.09 -6.89
CA VAL A 71 -5.11 3.11 -7.65
C VAL A 71 -5.04 4.47 -6.96
N ARG A 72 -5.37 5.54 -7.69
CA ARG A 72 -5.25 6.92 -7.23
C ARG A 72 -6.02 7.22 -5.95
N ILE A 73 -7.29 6.82 -5.92
CA ILE A 73 -8.18 6.96 -4.77
C ILE A 73 -8.45 5.57 -4.21
N LEU A 74 -7.94 5.30 -3.02
CA LEU A 74 -8.09 4.03 -2.34
C LEU A 74 -9.40 4.02 -1.56
N GLU A 75 -10.24 3.02 -1.80
CA GLU A 75 -11.42 2.79 -0.99
C GLU A 75 -11.05 2.45 0.46
N HIS A 76 -11.85 2.94 1.39
CA HIS A 76 -11.71 2.60 2.80
C HIS A 76 -11.79 1.09 3.03
N VAL A 77 -11.02 0.61 4.00
CA VAL A 77 -11.16 -0.74 4.56
C VAL A 77 -11.86 -0.63 5.91
N PRO A 78 -12.68 -1.62 6.31
CA PRO A 78 -13.19 -1.75 7.67
C PRO A 78 -12.09 -1.58 8.73
N LEU A 79 -12.42 -0.89 9.82
CA LEU A 79 -11.48 -0.60 10.90
C LEU A 79 -11.39 -1.79 11.85
N ALA A 80 -10.17 -2.17 12.23
CA ALA A 80 -9.90 -3.24 13.19
C ALA A 80 -10.49 -4.63 12.81
N GLU A 81 -10.76 -4.86 11.54
CA GLU A 81 -11.16 -6.17 11.02
C GLU A 81 -9.99 -6.88 10.32
N PRO A 82 -9.80 -8.19 10.55
CA PRO A 82 -8.70 -8.93 9.93
C PRO A 82 -9.06 -9.39 8.52
N PHE A 83 -8.10 -9.23 7.60
CA PHE A 83 -8.11 -9.90 6.29
C PHE A 83 -7.17 -11.11 6.35
N ARG A 84 -7.63 -12.24 5.81
CA ARG A 84 -6.80 -13.44 5.68
C ARG A 84 -6.29 -13.53 4.25
N VAL A 85 -4.98 -13.66 4.12
CA VAL A 85 -4.27 -13.83 2.86
C VAL A 85 -3.27 -14.97 3.08
N ASP A 86 -3.24 -15.93 2.17
CA ASP A 86 -2.26 -17.01 2.23
C ASP A 86 -0.87 -16.54 1.76
N ARG A 87 0.16 -17.35 2.02
CA ARG A 87 1.55 -17.00 1.66
C ARG A 87 1.71 -16.78 0.15
N ALA A 88 1.11 -17.61 -0.67
CA ALA A 88 1.29 -17.57 -2.13
C ALA A 88 0.56 -16.37 -2.75
N GLU A 89 -0.63 -16.02 -2.26
CA GLU A 89 -1.36 -14.79 -2.58
C GLU A 89 -0.54 -13.57 -2.19
N PHE A 90 0.05 -13.57 -0.99
CA PHE A 90 0.87 -12.48 -0.51
C PHE A 90 2.15 -12.31 -1.35
N GLU A 91 2.83 -13.40 -1.69
CA GLU A 91 3.99 -13.41 -2.59
C GLU A 91 3.64 -12.84 -3.98
N ARG A 92 2.53 -13.28 -4.58
CA ARG A 92 2.03 -12.72 -5.85
C ARG A 92 1.71 -11.24 -5.74
N ALA A 93 1.08 -10.81 -4.65
CA ALA A 93 0.80 -9.41 -4.40
C ALA A 93 2.09 -8.56 -4.34
N LEU A 94 3.18 -9.09 -3.77
CA LEU A 94 4.46 -8.38 -3.77
C LEU A 94 5.09 -8.24 -5.16
N LEU A 95 4.80 -9.15 -6.09
CA LEU A 95 5.22 -9.00 -7.49
C LEU A 95 4.46 -7.84 -8.15
N VAL A 96 3.14 -7.74 -7.92
CA VAL A 96 2.31 -6.64 -8.44
C VAL A 96 2.75 -5.30 -7.87
N LEU A 97 2.90 -5.20 -6.54
CA LEU A 97 3.37 -3.97 -5.88
C LEU A 97 4.81 -3.62 -6.30
N GLY A 98 5.67 -4.62 -6.44
CA GLY A 98 7.05 -4.44 -6.90
C GLY A 98 7.10 -3.87 -8.31
N ALA A 99 6.36 -4.46 -9.26
CA ALA A 99 6.28 -3.95 -10.63
C ALA A 99 5.74 -2.51 -10.68
N TRP A 100 4.72 -2.21 -9.88
CA TRP A 100 4.19 -0.85 -9.79
C TRP A 100 5.22 0.14 -9.20
N VAL A 101 6.03 -0.27 -8.22
CA VAL A 101 7.08 0.60 -7.66
C VAL A 101 8.17 0.95 -8.68
N GLU A 102 8.47 0.05 -9.62
CA GLU A 102 9.47 0.27 -10.68
C GLU A 102 8.92 1.12 -11.84
N SER A 103 7.59 1.15 -12.03
CA SER A 103 6.95 1.94 -13.08
C SER A 103 5.59 2.46 -12.59
N PRO A 104 5.59 3.45 -11.68
CA PRO A 104 4.38 3.83 -10.95
C PRO A 104 3.43 4.67 -11.82
N SER A 105 2.21 4.16 -12.00
CA SER A 105 1.13 4.85 -12.73
C SER A 105 -0.24 4.52 -12.13
N PHE A 106 -1.24 5.35 -12.42
CA PHE A 106 -2.65 5.09 -12.11
C PHE A 106 -3.47 5.00 -13.39
#